data_AF-A0A212ESC6-F1
#
_entry.id   AF-A0A212ESC6-F1
#
_cell.length_a   1.000
_cell.length_b   1.000
_cell.length_c   1.000
_cell.angle_alpha   90.00
_cell.angle_beta   90.00
_cell.angle_gamma   90.00
#
_symmetry.space_group_name_H-M   'P 1'
#
loop_
_entity.id
_entity.type
_entity.pdbx_description
1 polymer ?
#
loop_
_entity_poly.entity_id
_entity_poly.type
_entity_poly.pdbx_seq_one_letter_code
_entity_poly.pdbx_strand_id
1 'polypeptide(L)' 'MNQAYNESEACIIVNYLFRLSNMVNRMFNELKVKNVNRDVASQRLLVFNSARFVIKTALEILGVKPLLEM' A
#
# COMPACT_ATOMS: atom_id res chain seq x y z
N MET A 1 0.89 0.10 13.61
CA MET A 1 -0.27 -0.53 14.26
C MET A 1 -0.17 -0.48 15.78
N ASN A 2 0.85 -1.07 16.41
CA ASN A 2 0.99 -1.05 17.88
C ASN A 2 0.96 0.37 18.48
N GLN A 3 1.64 1.32 17.85
CA GLN A 3 1.59 2.73 18.29
C GLN A 3 0.16 3.30 18.26
N ALA A 4 -0.55 3.14 17.14
CA ALA A 4 -1.93 3.59 16.99
C ALA A 4 -2.88 2.96 18.01
N TYR A 5 -2.67 1.70 18.35
CA TYR A 5 -3.43 0.99 19.38
C TYR A 5 -3.15 1.55 20.78
N ASN A 6 -1.87 1.70 21.14
CA ASN A 6 -1.47 2.19 22.47
C ASN A 6 -1.90 3.63 22.71
N GLU A 7 -1.82 4.49 21.69
CA GLU A 7 -2.19 5.90 21.76
C GLU A 7 -3.70 6.13 21.54
N SER A 8 -4.44 5.09 21.11
CA SER A 8 -5.86 5.20 20.70
C SER A 8 -6.12 6.23 19.59
N GLU A 9 -5.14 6.39 18.70
CA GLU A 9 -5.12 7.43 17.67
C GLU A 9 -5.14 6.84 16.25
N ALA A 10 -6.31 6.84 15.62
CA ALA A 10 -6.48 6.36 14.24
C ALA A 10 -5.71 7.21 13.22
N CYS A 11 -5.43 8.49 13.53
CA CYS A 11 -4.69 9.38 12.65
C CYS A 11 -3.28 8.87 12.33
N ILE A 12 -2.69 8.06 13.21
CA ILE A 12 -1.38 7.44 13.02
C ILE A 12 -1.42 6.46 11.83
N ILE A 13 -2.50 5.68 11.71
CA ILE A 13 -2.72 4.74 10.60
C ILE A 13 -2.98 5.52 9.30
N VAL A 14 -3.78 6.58 9.37
CA VAL A 14 -4.08 7.45 8.23
C VAL A 14 -2.81 8.12 7.68
N ASN A 15 -1.97 8.69 8.56
CA ASN A 15 -0.70 9.31 8.19
C ASN A 15 0.30 8.29 7.61
N TYR A 16 0.28 7.05 8.11
CA TYR A 16 1.05 5.97 7.50
C TYR A 16 0.52 5.64 6.09
N LEU A 17 -0.79 5.48 5.93
CA LEU A 17 -1.43 5.22 4.64
C LEU A 17 -1.13 6.30 3.61
N PHE A 18 -1.21 7.58 3.96
CA PHE A 18 -0.87 8.67 3.05
C PHE A 18 0.58 8.57 2.55
N ARG A 19 1.53 8.29 3.46
CA ARG A 19 2.95 8.12 3.09
C ARG A 19 3.16 6.90 2.20
N LEU A 20 2.55 5.77 2.54
CA LEU A 20 2.66 4.53 1.76
C LEU A 20 2.07 4.72 0.36
N SER A 21 0.85 5.24 0.26
CA SER A 21 0.17 5.48 -1.02
C SER A 21 0.95 6.46 -1.90
N ASN A 22 1.51 7.52 -1.32
CA ASN A 22 2.37 8.46 -2.07
C ASN A 22 3.63 7.77 -2.62
N MET A 23 4.27 6.91 -1.83
CA MET A 23 5.44 6.15 -2.28
C MET A 23 5.07 5.13 -3.38
N VAL A 24 3.95 4.43 -3.23
CA VAL A 24 3.43 3.49 -4.24
C VAL A 24 3.10 4.22 -5.54
N ASN A 25 2.49 5.40 -5.49
CA ASN A 25 2.18 6.20 -6.67
C ASN A 25 3.45 6.65 -7.41
N ARG A 26 4.49 7.06 -6.68
CA ARG A 26 5.80 7.37 -7.29
C ARG A 26 6.40 6.13 -7.95
N MET A 27 6.44 5.01 -7.24
CA MET A 27 6.92 3.74 -7.79
C MET A 27 6.12 3.29 -9.00
N PHE A 28 4.81 3.50 -9.03
CA PHE A 28 3.96 3.13 -10.17
C PHE A 28 4.34 3.89 -11.43
N ASN A 29 4.71 5.17 -11.31
CA ASN A 29 5.15 5.99 -12.44
C ASN A 29 6.56 5.63 -12.94
N GLU A 30 7.45 5.19 -12.04
CA GLU A 30 8.86 4.94 -12.36
C GLU A 30 9.18 3.47 -12.69
N LEU A 31 8.49 2.52 -12.04
CA LEU A 31 8.79 1.09 -12.11
C LEU A 31 7.83 0.35 -13.02
N LYS A 32 8.23 0.17 -14.28
CA LYS A 32 7.49 -0.65 -15.25
C LYS A 32 7.48 -2.13 -14.83
N VAL A 33 6.29 -2.71 -14.71
CA VAL A 33 6.10 -4.16 -14.49
C VAL A 33 5.95 -4.91 -15.82
N LYS A 34 5.32 -4.27 -16.82
CA LYS A 34 5.10 -4.84 -18.14
C LYS A 34 6.34 -4.63 -19.02
N ASN A 35 6.56 -5.55 -19.97
CA ASN A 35 7.60 -5.46 -21.00
C ASN A 35 9.03 -5.34 -20.44
N VAL A 36 9.30 -5.97 -19.29
CA VAL A 36 10.64 -6.09 -18.72
C VAL A 36 10.98 -7.55 -18.50
N ASN A 37 12.25 -7.86 -18.18
CA ASN A 37 12.68 -9.20 -17.84
C ASN A 37 11.76 -9.84 -16.77
N ARG A 38 11.42 -11.11 -16.95
CA ARG A 38 10.47 -11.85 -16.10
C ARG A 38 10.82 -11.80 -14.61
N ASP A 39 12.10 -11.94 -14.28
CA ASP A 39 12.54 -11.93 -12.88
C ASP A 39 12.32 -10.54 -12.27
N VAL A 40 12.73 -9.48 -12.99
CA VAL A 40 12.50 -8.10 -12.57
C VAL A 40 11.00 -7.77 -12.46
N ALA A 41 10.20 -8.22 -13.42
CA ALA A 41 8.75 -8.04 -13.40
C ALA A 41 8.12 -8.71 -12.17
N SER A 42 8.52 -9.95 -11.86
CA SER A 42 8.00 -10.71 -10.73
C SER A 42 8.30 -10.02 -9.39
N GLN A 43 9.51 -9.50 -9.21
CA GLN A 43 9.90 -8.80 -7.98
C GLN A 43 9.13 -7.48 -7.82
N ARG A 44 8.99 -6.70 -8.90
CA ARG A 44 8.19 -5.45 -8.86
C ARG A 44 6.73 -5.74 -8.56
N LEU A 45 6.15 -6.77 -9.20
CA LEU A 45 4.77 -7.18 -8.96
C LEU A 45 4.57 -7.61 -7.49
N LEU A 46 5.53 -8.31 -6.90
CA LEU A 46 5.50 -8.70 -5.49
C LEU A 46 5.45 -7.48 -4.56
N VAL A 47 6.25 -6.44 -4.84
CA VAL A 47 6.23 -5.19 -4.08
C VAL A 47 4.85 -4.52 -4.16
N PHE A 48 4.29 -4.36 -5.37
CA PHE A 48 2.96 -3.76 -5.54
C PHE A 48 1.86 -4.58 -4.87
N ASN A 49 1.91 -5.91 -4.96
CA ASN A 49 0.94 -6.79 -4.32
C ASN A 49 1.01 -6.69 -2.79
N SER A 50 2.22 -6.63 -2.23
CA SER A 50 2.44 -6.47 -0.79
C SER A 50 1.93 -5.12 -0.30
N ALA A 51 2.22 -4.03 -1.03
CA ALA A 51 1.71 -2.71 -0.71
C ALA A 51 0.17 -2.66 -0.77
N ARG A 52 -0.43 -3.29 -1.78
CA ARG A 52 -1.90 -3.41 -1.90
C ARG A 52 -2.50 -4.13 -0.70
N PHE A 53 -1.88 -5.23 -0.24
CA PHE A 53 -2.35 -5.97 0.93
C PHE A 53 -2.29 -5.11 2.20
N VAL A 54 -1.18 -4.41 2.44
CA VAL A 54 -1.03 -3.52 3.59
C VAL A 54 -2.05 -2.38 3.57
N ILE A 55 -2.27 -1.75 2.41
CA ILE A 55 -3.27 -0.68 2.25
C ILE A 55 -4.67 -1.22 2.53
N LYS A 56 -5.02 -2.38 1.95
CA LYS A 56 -6.31 -3.06 2.17
C LYS A 56 -6.56 -3.27 3.66
N THR A 57 -5.61 -3.89 4.36
CA THR A 57 -5.73 -4.18 5.80
C THR A 57 -5.85 -2.91 6.64
N ALA A 58 -5.07 -1.88 6.35
CA ALA A 58 -5.16 -0.62 7.09
C ALA A 58 -6.50 0.10 6.86
N LEU A 59 -7.04 0.06 5.64
CA LEU A 59 -8.39 0.57 5.35
C LEU A 59 -9.47 -0.22 6.10
N GLU A 60 -9.37 -1.55 6.12
CA GLU A 60 -10.29 -2.42 6.86
C GLU A 60 -10.27 -2.13 8.37
N ILE A 61 -9.08 -1.91 8.96
CA ILE A 61 -8.93 -1.49 10.37
C ILE A 61 -9.60 -0.14 10.63
N LEU A 62 -9.55 0.78 9.66
CA LEU A 62 -10.22 2.08 9.74
C LEU A 62 -11.72 2.03 9.44
N GLY A 63 -12.29 0.84 9.17
CA GLY A 63 -13.70 0.67 8.80
C GLY A 63 -14.04 1.12 7.38
N VAL A 64 -13.05 1.34 6.53
CA VAL A 64 -13.22 1.74 5.13
C VAL A 64 -13.20 0.51 4.23
N LYS A 65 -14.20 0.35 3.38
CA LYS A 65 -14.27 -0.75 2.40
C LYS A 65 -13.29 -0.49 1.24
N PRO A 66 -12.27 -1.34 1.03
CA PRO A 66 -11.37 -1.20 -0.12
C PRO A 66 -12.11 -1.51 -1.43
N LEU A 67 -11.83 -0.74 -2.46
CA LEU A 67 -12.39 -0.94 -3.81
C LEU A 67 -11.43 -1.75 -4.69
N LEU A 68 -11.99 -2.52 -5.63
CA LEU A 68 -11.21 -3.23 -6.64
C LEU A 68 -10.88 -2.33 -7.84
N GLU A 69 -11.81 -1.44 -8.18
CA GLU A 69 -11.75 -0.47 -9.26
C GLU A 69 -12.52 0.78 -8.79
N MET A 70 -12.08 1.97 -9.22
CA MET A 70 -12.73 3.24 -8.87
C MET A 70 -13.87 3.56 -9.83
#